data_AF-A0AA88VD92-F1
#
_entry.id   AF-A0AA88VD92-F1
#
_cell.length_a   1.000
_cell.length_b   1.000
_cell.length_c   1.000
_cell.angle_alpha   90.00
_cell.angle_beta   90.00
_cell.angle_gamma   90.00
#
_symmetry.space_group_name_H-M   'P 1'
#
loop_
_entity.id
_entity.type
_entity.pdbx_description
1 polymer ?
#
loop_
_entity_poly.entity_id
_entity_poly.type
_entity_poly.pdbx_seq_one_letter_code
_entity_poly.pdbx_strand_id
1 'polypeptide(L)' 'MQKGHSSLLSFTVTDINDTVSKLMTLGAELNGPIKYEIHGKVAAMRCMDGHMLGLYEPA' A
#
# COMPACT_ATOMS: atom_id res chain seq x y z
N MET A 1 -12.55 8.57 -18.51
CA MET A 1 -11.75 9.35 -17.54
C MET A 1 -10.44 8.61 -17.33
N GLN A 2 -9.36 9.05 -17.97
CA GLN A 2 -8.03 8.50 -17.71
C GLN A 2 -7.67 8.88 -16.28
N LYS A 3 -7.52 7.88 -15.39
CA LYS A 3 -6.96 8.08 -14.06
C LYS A 3 -5.49 8.45 -14.28
N GLY A 4 -5.24 9.76 -14.38
CA GLY A 4 -3.91 10.32 -14.57
C GLY A 4 -2.94 9.64 -13.61
N HIS A 5 -1.77 9.27 -14.13
CA HIS A 5 -0.74 8.54 -13.43
C HIS A 5 -0.49 9.17 -12.05
N SER A 6 -1.14 8.63 -11.01
CA SER A 6 -0.80 8.92 -9.62
C SER A 6 0.62 8.43 -9.47
N SER A 7 1.58 9.33 -9.22
CA SER A 7 2.91 8.94 -8.79
C SER A 7 2.75 7.94 -7.65
N LEU A 8 3.05 6.68 -7.91
CA LEU A 8 2.97 5.63 -6.91
C LEU A 8 4.27 5.68 -6.14
N LEU A 9 4.24 6.28 -4.95
CA LEU A 9 5.35 6.16 -4.02
C LEU A 9 5.28 4.77 -3.38
N SER A 10 6.33 3.99 -3.57
CA SER A 10 6.46 2.66 -2.98
C SER A 10 7.47 2.68 -1.85
N PHE A 11 7.09 2.13 -0.70
CA PHE A 11 7.92 2.05 0.49
C PHE A 11 8.23 0.59 0.81
N THR A 12 9.49 0.32 1.16
CA THR A 12 9.86 -0.97 1.75
C THR A 12 9.60 -0.91 3.25
N VAL A 13 8.90 -1.91 3.77
CA VAL A 13 8.50 -2.01 5.17
C VAL A 13 8.92 -3.35 5.76
N THR A 14 9.04 -3.42 7.08
CA THR A 14 9.46 -4.64 7.79
C THR A 14 8.30 -5.56 8.14
N ASP A 15 7.09 -5.03 8.30
CA ASP A 15 5.86 -5.78 8.53
C ASP A 15 4.69 -5.06 7.84
N ILE A 16 4.17 -5.70 6.79
CA ILE A 16 3.09 -5.18 5.97
C ILE A 16 1.76 -5.19 6.71
N ASN A 17 1.51 -6.16 7.59
CA ASN A 17 0.25 -6.24 8.32
C ASN A 17 0.18 -5.11 9.35
N ASP A 18 1.24 -4.93 10.12
CA ASP A 18 1.35 -3.83 11.09
C ASP A 18 1.28 -2.47 10.40
N THR A 19 2.00 -2.28 9.29
CA THR A 19 1.97 -1.02 8.53
C THR A 19 0.56 -0.74 7.98
N VAL A 20 -0.10 -1.73 7.38
CA VAL A 20 -1.47 -1.57 6.86
C VAL A 20 -2.43 -1.20 7.98
N SER A 21 -2.40 -1.90 9.12
CA SER A 21 -3.26 -1.59 10.27
C SER A 21 -3.03 -0.17 10.81
N LYS A 22 -1.78 0.27 10.89
CA LYS A 22 -1.43 1.65 11.30
C LYS A 22 -1.96 2.69 10.32
N LEU A 23 -1.75 2.49 9.02
CA LEU A 23 -2.24 3.40 7.99
C LEU A 23 -3.77 3.46 7.94
N MET A 24 -4.46 2.33 8.15
CA MET A 24 -5.92 2.30 8.28
C MET A 24 -6.41 3.09 9.49
N THR A 25 -5.70 3.02 10.62
CA THR A 25 -6.00 3.84 11.81
C THR A 25 -5.84 5.34 11.54
N LEU A 26 -4.96 5.72 10.60
CA LEU A 26 -4.75 7.09 10.16
C LEU A 26 -5.71 7.53 9.04
N GLY A 27 -6.68 6.69 8.66
CA GLY A 27 -7.70 7.02 7.66
C GLY A 27 -7.36 6.63 6.22
N ALA A 28 -6.24 5.95 5.98
CA ALA A 28 -5.97 5.35 4.67
C ALA A 28 -6.84 4.09 4.46
N GLU A 29 -7.15 3.79 3.20
CA GLU A 29 -7.90 2.59 2.84
C GLU A 29 -7.01 1.58 2.14
N LEU A 30 -7.12 0.31 2.53
CA LEU A 30 -6.47 -0.77 1.82
C LEU A 30 -7.15 -0.98 0.46
N ASN A 31 -6.40 -0.83 -0.63
CA ASN A 31 -6.89 -0.95 -1.99
C ASN A 31 -6.66 -2.39 -2.52
N GLY A 32 -7.61 -3.27 -2.22
CA GLY A 32 -7.54 -4.69 -2.59
C GLY A 32 -6.80 -5.55 -1.56
N PRO A 33 -6.58 -6.85 -1.83
CA PRO A 33 -5.91 -7.73 -0.87
C PRO A 33 -4.40 -7.47 -0.81
N ILE A 34 -3.78 -7.83 0.32
CA ILE A 34 -2.33 -8.02 0.39
C ILE A 34 -1.97 -9.22 -0.50
N LYS A 35 -1.03 -9.02 -1.42
CA LYS A 35 -0.51 -10.06 -2.31
C LYS A 35 0.73 -10.69 -1.70
N TYR A 36 0.79 -12.01 -1.78
CA TYR A 36 1.91 -12.81 -1.31
C TYR A 36 2.63 -13.37 -2.53
N GLU A 37 3.80 -12.81 -2.83
CA GLU A 37 4.60 -13.13 -4.01
C GLU A 37 5.87 -13.87 -3.58
N ILE A 38 6.57 -14.49 -4.54
CA ILE A 38 7.80 -15.27 -4.28
C ILE A 38 8.89 -14.41 -3.60
N HIS A 39 8.93 -13.11 -3.91
CA HIS A 39 9.98 -12.20 -3.43
C HIS A 39 9.57 -11.41 -2.18
N GLY A 40 8.34 -11.54 -1.70
CA GLY A 40 7.83 -10.76 -0.59
C GLY A 40 6.33 -10.46 -0.67
N LYS A 41 5.83 -9.59 0.19
CA LYS A 41 4.42 -9.19 0.26
C LYS A 41 4.23 -7.79 -0.32
N VAL A 42 3.11 -7.56 -0.99
CA VAL A 42 2.79 -6.26 -1.62
C VAL A 42 1.38 -5.82 -1.22
N ALA A 43 1.22 -4.54 -0.93
CA ALA A 43 -0.08 -3.92 -0.68
C ALA A 43 -0.16 -2.54 -1.34
N ALA A 44 -1.38 -2.09 -1.61
CA ALA A 44 -1.65 -0.75 -2.12
C ALA A 44 -2.58 -0.03 -1.14
N MET A 45 -2.22 1.18 -0.73
CA MET A 45 -3.00 2.02 0.17
C MET A 45 -3.50 3.26 -0.57
N ARG A 46 -4.75 3.64 -0.35
CA ARG A 46 -5.33 4.91 -0.80
C ARG A 46 -5.36 5.87 0.37
N CYS A 47 -4.66 7.00 0.23
CA CYS A 47 -4.73 8.10 1.19
C CYS A 47 -6.06 8.85 1.08
N MET A 48 -6.42 9.58 2.13
CA MET A 48 -7.65 10.39 2.17
C MET A 48 -7.70 11.49 1.10
N ASP A 49 -6.55 11.94 0.62
CA ASP A 49 -6.41 12.91 -0.47
C ASP A 49 -6.51 12.27 -1.88
N GLY A 50 -6.71 10.96 -1.95
CA GLY A 50 -6.84 10.19 -3.18
C GLY A 50 -5.53 9.67 -3.76
N HIS A 51 -4.36 10.01 -3.19
CA HIS A 51 -3.07 9.47 -3.63
C HIS A 51 -2.94 7.98 -3.29
N MET A 52 -2.14 7.29 -4.10
CA MET A 52 -1.85 5.85 -3.93
C MET A 52 -0.44 5.66 -3.39
N LEU A 53 -0.30 4.80 -2.38
CA LEU A 53 0.97 4.33 -1.85
C LEU A 53 1.13 2.83 -2.11
N GLY A 54 2.32 2.42 -2.53
CA GLY A 54 2.73 1.01 -2.58
C GLY A 54 3.49 0.63 -1.31
N LEU A 55 3.23 -0.57 -0.79
CA LEU A 55 4.00 -1.17 0.30
C LEU A 55 4.62 -2.48 -0.19
N TYR A 56 5.87 -2.71 0.18
CA TYR A 56 6.59 -3.94 -0.09
C TYR A 56 7.31 -4.43 1.17
N GLU A 57 7.08 -5.68 1.56
CA GLU A 57 7.83 -6.37 2.61
C GLU A 57 8.67 -7.48 1.95
N PRO A 58 10.01 -7.41 1.96
CA PRO A 58 10.88 -8.48 1.44
C PRO A 58 10.65 -9.79 2.20
N ALA A 59 10.85 -10.93 1.53
CA ALA A 59 10.80 -12.27 2.14
C ALA A 59 11.92 -12.50 3.18
#